data_AF-A0A3B1IWM1-F1
#
_entry.id   AF-A0A3B1IWM1-F1
#
_cell.length_a   1.000
_cell.length_b   1.000
_cell.length_c   1.000
_cell.angle_alpha   90.00
_cell.angle_beta   90.00
_cell.angle_gamma   90.00
#
_symmetry.space_group_name_H-M   'P 1'
#
loop_
_entity.id
_entity.type
_entity.pdbx_description
1 polymer ?
#
loop_
_entity_poly.entity_id
_entity_poly.type
_entity_poly.pdbx_seq_one_letter_code
_entity_poly.pdbx_strand_id
1 'polypeptide(L)'
;MLKEALKYLRMKKERTAFNGCDFLTEWLYNSNKQRTGQTPLDFYKIPFVYDWLNKHPRPVIALSLLLTDEQAALLIQTFWKGYKIRVRPDVQELRQWQKELREENRDIAKTVEKFWAHQESRELTPRTTRCRALGTTPPAVHLRCTTALINKLNTKIRVFYQ
;
A
#
# COMPACT_ATOMS: atom_id res chain seq x y z
N MET A 1 -45.75 -12.57 5.11
CA MET A 1 -44.65 -12.03 4.28
C MET A 1 -44.08 -10.70 4.79
N LEU A 2 -44.76 -9.55 4.69
CA LEU A 2 -44.19 -8.25 5.13
C LEU A 2 -43.89 -8.18 6.64
N LYS A 3 -44.74 -8.76 7.49
CA LYS A 3 -44.48 -8.86 8.95
C LYS A 3 -43.31 -9.78 9.30
N GLU A 4 -43.04 -10.82 8.51
CA GLU A 4 -41.88 -11.68 8.68
C GLU A 4 -40.60 -10.98 8.20
N ALA A 5 -40.64 -10.28 7.06
CA ALA A 5 -39.54 -9.46 6.57
C ALA A 5 -39.14 -8.35 7.57
N LEU A 6 -40.11 -7.75 8.28
CA LEU A 6 -39.85 -6.80 9.37
C LEU A 6 -39.24 -7.45 10.63
N LYS A 7 -39.52 -8.73 10.88
CA LYS A 7 -38.85 -9.52 11.94
C LYS A 7 -37.40 -9.86 11.55
N TYR A 8 -37.16 -10.15 10.29
CA TYR A 8 -35.81 -10.30 9.71
C TYR A 8 -35.02 -8.98 9.69
N LEU A 9 -35.68 -7.84 9.47
CA LEU A 9 -35.09 -6.51 9.61
C LEU A 9 -34.92 -6.07 11.07
N ARG A 10 -35.65 -6.63 12.05
CA ARG A 10 -35.39 -6.41 13.49
C ARG A 10 -34.21 -7.26 13.99
N MET A 11 -33.85 -8.33 13.27
CA MET A 11 -32.51 -8.94 13.28
C MET A 11 -31.49 -8.15 12.45
N LYS A 12 -31.76 -6.88 12.07
CA LYS A 12 -30.71 -5.89 11.81
C LYS A 12 -29.90 -5.81 13.09
N LYS A 13 -28.88 -6.66 13.12
CA LYS A 13 -27.85 -6.73 14.13
C LYS A 13 -27.28 -5.33 14.25
N GLU A 14 -27.71 -4.58 15.26
CA GLU A 14 -26.76 -3.69 15.90
C GLU A 14 -25.58 -4.60 16.18
N ARG A 15 -24.46 -4.37 15.52
CA ARG A 15 -23.25 -5.12 15.80
C ARG A 15 -22.82 -4.63 17.15
N THR A 16 -23.47 -5.19 18.16
CA THR A 16 -23.26 -4.81 19.53
C THR A 16 -21.80 -5.12 19.78
N ALA A 17 -21.08 -4.11 20.24
CA ALA A 17 -19.74 -4.24 20.79
C ALA A 17 -19.68 -5.19 22.01
N PHE A 18 -20.75 -5.96 22.26
CA PHE A 18 -20.90 -6.91 23.34
C PHE A 18 -20.19 -8.20 22.97
N ASN A 19 -19.04 -8.41 23.60
CA ASN A 19 -18.33 -9.67 23.55
C ASN A 19 -18.74 -10.51 24.77
N GLY A 20 -19.48 -11.60 24.53
CA GLY A 20 -19.94 -12.48 25.60
C GLY A 20 -18.80 -13.09 26.43
N CYS A 21 -17.62 -13.30 25.83
CA CYS A 21 -16.46 -13.80 26.57
C CYS A 21 -15.90 -12.75 27.54
N ASP A 22 -15.93 -11.47 27.16
CA ASP A 22 -15.48 -10.38 28.03
C ASP A 22 -16.42 -10.26 29.23
N PHE A 23 -17.73 -10.30 28.97
CA PHE A 23 -18.76 -10.30 30.02
C PHE A 23 -18.60 -11.49 30.99
N LEU A 24 -18.43 -12.71 30.47
CA LEU A 24 -18.25 -13.90 31.32
C LEU A 24 -16.98 -13.80 32.16
N THR A 25 -15.90 -13.29 31.58
CA THR A 25 -14.63 -13.10 32.30
C THR A 25 -14.79 -12.11 33.45
N GLU A 26 -15.42 -10.95 33.18
CA GLU A 26 -15.72 -9.96 34.21
C GLU A 26 -16.62 -10.52 35.31
N TRP A 27 -17.71 -11.18 34.92
CA TRP A 27 -18.68 -11.73 35.84
C TRP A 27 -18.07 -12.82 36.72
N LEU A 28 -17.33 -13.77 36.15
CA LEU A 28 -16.67 -14.85 36.89
C LEU A 28 -15.59 -14.30 37.83
N TYR A 29 -14.83 -13.30 37.40
CA TYR A 29 -13.80 -12.68 38.22
C TYR A 29 -14.41 -11.95 39.43
N ASN A 30 -15.45 -11.17 39.22
CA ASN A 30 -16.13 -10.43 40.29
C ASN A 30 -16.96 -11.34 41.22
N SER A 31 -17.47 -12.45 40.70
CA SER A 31 -18.27 -13.43 41.49
C SER A 31 -17.42 -14.43 42.27
N ASN A 32 -16.09 -14.30 42.24
CA ASN A 32 -15.20 -15.20 42.96
C ASN A 32 -15.37 -15.07 44.48
N LYS A 33 -15.66 -16.18 45.17
CA LYS A 33 -15.79 -16.24 46.64
C LYS A 33 -14.53 -15.76 47.38
N GLN A 34 -13.36 -15.84 46.77
CA GLN A 34 -12.11 -15.35 47.37
C GLN A 34 -11.98 -13.81 47.31
N ARG A 35 -12.86 -13.14 46.56
CA ARG A 35 -12.90 -11.68 46.40
C ARG A 35 -14.08 -11.04 47.14
N THR A 36 -14.77 -11.79 48.00
CA THR A 36 -15.90 -11.27 48.79
C THR A 36 -15.49 -10.04 49.60
N GLY A 37 -16.22 -8.93 49.43
CA GLY A 37 -15.92 -7.64 50.08
C GLY A 37 -15.02 -6.70 49.28
N GLN A 38 -14.44 -7.15 48.16
CA GLN A 38 -13.70 -6.28 47.25
C GLN A 38 -14.63 -5.56 46.26
N THR A 39 -14.22 -4.38 45.80
CA THR A 39 -14.95 -3.64 44.76
C THR A 39 -14.94 -4.42 43.44
N PRO A 40 -16.09 -4.54 42.75
CA PRO A 40 -16.14 -5.10 41.40
C PRO A 40 -15.22 -4.33 40.44
N LEU A 41 -14.47 -5.06 39.61
CA LEU A 41 -13.62 -4.48 38.58
C LEU A 41 -14.29 -4.62 37.21
N ASP A 42 -14.17 -3.56 36.42
CA ASP A 42 -14.44 -3.60 34.98
C ASP A 42 -13.46 -4.54 34.27
N PHE A 43 -13.91 -5.19 33.19
CA PHE A 43 -13.11 -6.13 32.42
C PHE A 43 -11.68 -5.65 32.10
N TYR A 44 -11.51 -4.41 31.65
CA TYR A 44 -10.18 -3.88 31.24
C TYR A 44 -9.25 -3.60 32.42
N LYS A 45 -9.78 -3.60 33.65
CA LYS A 45 -9.02 -3.36 34.88
C LYS A 45 -8.60 -4.65 35.59
N ILE A 46 -9.04 -5.80 35.09
CA ILE A 46 -8.65 -7.09 35.65
C ILE A 46 -7.15 -7.33 35.34
N PRO A 47 -6.29 -7.59 36.34
CA PRO A 47 -4.83 -7.56 36.15
C PRO A 47 -4.33 -8.48 35.02
N PHE A 48 -4.76 -9.74 35.02
CA PHE A 48 -4.32 -10.68 33.98
C PHE A 48 -4.87 -10.35 32.59
N VAL A 49 -6.05 -9.72 32.52
CA VAL A 49 -6.66 -9.28 31.26
C VAL A 49 -5.91 -8.08 30.71
N TYR A 50 -5.60 -7.10 31.56
CA TYR A 50 -4.83 -5.92 31.21
C TYR A 50 -3.45 -6.30 30.65
N ASP A 51 -2.72 -7.15 31.38
CA ASP A 51 -1.40 -7.63 30.95
C ASP A 51 -1.46 -8.41 29.64
N TRP A 52 -2.50 -9.22 29.46
CA TRP A 52 -2.72 -9.98 28.25
C TRP A 52 -3.01 -9.07 27.05
N LEU A 53 -3.93 -8.12 27.17
CA LEU A 53 -4.32 -7.22 26.08
C LEU A 53 -3.21 -6.25 25.68
N ASN A 54 -2.33 -5.88 26.61
CA ASN A 54 -1.14 -5.09 26.29
C ASN A 54 -0.13 -5.86 25.43
N LYS A 55 0.03 -7.17 25.68
CA LYS A 55 0.93 -8.04 24.88
C LYS A 55 0.26 -8.50 23.58
N HIS A 56 -1.06 -8.68 23.61
CA HIS A 56 -1.86 -9.23 22.54
C HIS A 56 -3.06 -8.31 22.25
N PRO A 57 -2.84 -7.20 21.52
CA PRO A 57 -3.94 -6.31 21.15
C PRO A 57 -4.97 -7.08 20.33
N ARG A 58 -6.26 -6.84 20.57
CA ARG A 58 -7.32 -7.54 19.85
C ARG A 58 -7.25 -7.21 18.36
N PRO A 59 -7.50 -8.20 17.49
CA PRO A 59 -7.58 -7.93 16.07
C PRO A 59 -8.73 -6.97 15.77
N VAL A 60 -8.55 -6.14 14.75
CA VAL A 60 -9.62 -5.29 14.24
C VAL A 60 -10.83 -6.14 13.86
N ILE A 61 -12.02 -5.65 14.20
CA ILE A 61 -13.27 -6.32 13.85
C ILE A 61 -13.30 -6.50 12.32
N ALA A 62 -13.64 -7.71 11.87
CA ALA A 62 -13.65 -8.02 10.45
C ALA A 62 -14.53 -7.02 9.67
N LEU A 63 -14.11 -6.61 8.46
CA LEU A 63 -14.85 -5.65 7.64
C LEU A 63 -16.26 -6.12 7.28
N SER A 64 -16.49 -7.43 7.15
CA SER A 64 -17.83 -8.01 7.00
C SER A 64 -18.73 -7.78 8.21
N LEU A 65 -18.14 -7.45 9.36
CA LEU A 65 -18.76 -6.95 10.58
C LEU A 65 -18.56 -5.42 10.74
N LEU A 66 -17.85 -4.74 9.85
CA LEU A 66 -17.75 -3.27 9.69
C LEU A 66 -18.89 -2.64 8.91
N LEU A 67 -19.09 -3.20 7.73
CA LEU A 67 -19.74 -2.52 6.62
C LEU A 67 -21.26 -2.57 6.73
N THR A 68 -21.91 -1.50 6.32
CA THR A 68 -23.34 -1.55 5.98
C THR A 68 -23.53 -2.33 4.69
N ASP A 69 -24.75 -2.81 4.45
CA ASP A 69 -25.07 -3.55 3.22
C ASP A 69 -24.78 -2.70 1.97
N GLU A 70 -25.04 -1.40 2.02
CA GLU A 70 -24.77 -0.45 0.94
C GLU A 70 -23.26 -0.29 0.68
N GLN A 71 -22.46 -0.14 1.73
CA GLN A 71 -21.00 -0.03 1.61
C GLN A 71 -20.39 -1.33 1.07
N ALA A 72 -20.86 -2.47 1.57
CA ALA A 72 -20.42 -3.78 1.10
C ALA A 72 -20.79 -3.97 -0.39
N ALA A 73 -22.01 -3.61 -0.79
CA ALA A 73 -22.44 -3.66 -2.18
C ALA A 73 -21.56 -2.78 -3.09
N LEU A 74 -21.24 -1.55 -2.67
CA LEU A 74 -20.36 -0.66 -3.42
C LEU A 74 -18.95 -1.25 -3.59
N LEU A 75 -18.38 -1.81 -2.53
CA LEU A 75 -17.07 -2.46 -2.59
C LEU A 75 -17.05 -3.67 -3.52
N ILE A 76 -18.07 -4.52 -3.45
CA ILE A 76 -18.19 -5.69 -4.31
C ILE A 76 -18.36 -5.27 -5.77
N GLN A 77 -19.24 -4.29 -6.04
CA GLN A 77 -19.49 -3.80 -7.39
C GLN A 77 -18.26 -3.13 -8.01
N THR A 78 -17.54 -2.30 -7.26
CA THR A 78 -16.30 -1.66 -7.74
C THR A 78 -15.21 -2.68 -8.02
N PHE A 79 -15.04 -3.66 -7.13
CA PHE A 79 -14.12 -4.77 -7.34
C PHE A 79 -14.48 -5.57 -8.60
N TRP A 80 -15.76 -5.94 -8.77
CA TRP A 80 -16.25 -6.70 -9.91
C TRP A 80 -16.07 -5.94 -11.23
N LYS A 81 -16.40 -4.65 -11.27
CA LYS A 81 -16.17 -3.80 -12.45
C LYS A 81 -14.69 -3.80 -12.83
N GLY A 82 -13.80 -3.63 -11.86
CA GLY A 82 -12.35 -3.70 -12.09
C GLY A 82 -11.90 -5.08 -12.57
N TYR A 83 -12.42 -6.17 -11.97
CA TYR A 83 -12.13 -7.54 -12.38
C TYR A 83 -12.54 -7.80 -13.83
N LYS A 84 -13.76 -7.40 -14.21
CA LYS A 84 -14.26 -7.57 -15.58
C LYS A 84 -13.34 -6.92 -16.62
N ILE A 85 -12.78 -5.76 -16.35
CA ILE A 85 -11.81 -5.12 -17.23
C ILE A 85 -10.48 -5.89 -17.25
N ARG A 86 -9.96 -6.28 -16.08
CA ARG A 86 -8.69 -7.03 -16.00
C ARG A 86 -8.76 -8.39 -16.68
N VAL A 87 -9.92 -9.05 -16.72
CA VAL A 87 -10.08 -10.35 -17.37
C VAL A 87 -10.08 -10.26 -18.90
N ARG A 88 -10.33 -9.09 -19.48
CA ARG A 88 -10.38 -8.96 -20.94
C ARG A 88 -9.01 -9.34 -21.56
N PRO A 89 -9.00 -10.08 -22.68
CA PRO A 89 -7.77 -10.59 -23.28
C PRO A 89 -6.84 -9.46 -23.76
N ASP A 90 -7.40 -8.39 -24.34
CA ASP A 90 -6.67 -7.19 -24.76
C ASP A 90 -5.90 -6.53 -23.59
N VAL A 91 -6.53 -6.44 -22.42
CA VAL A 91 -5.92 -5.89 -21.22
C VAL A 91 -4.85 -6.83 -20.66
N GLN A 92 -5.04 -8.14 -20.74
CA GLN A 92 -4.04 -9.12 -20.30
C GLN A 92 -2.81 -9.12 -21.21
N GLU A 93 -3.01 -9.08 -22.53
CA GLU A 93 -1.94 -8.96 -23.52
C GLU A 93 -1.12 -7.70 -23.28
N LEU A 94 -1.77 -6.55 -23.08
CA LEU A 94 -1.09 -5.30 -22.75
C LEU A 94 -0.27 -5.40 -21.45
N ARG A 95 -0.81 -6.05 -20.41
CA ARG A 95 -0.09 -6.25 -19.13
C ARG A 95 1.14 -7.14 -19.31
N GLN A 96 1.02 -8.18 -20.12
CA GLN A 96 2.10 -9.09 -20.44
C GLN A 96 3.20 -8.36 -21.23
N TRP A 97 2.82 -7.62 -22.26
CA TRP A 97 3.74 -6.79 -23.04
C TRP A 97 4.47 -5.75 -22.17
N GLN A 98 3.76 -5.05 -21.28
CA GLN A 98 4.38 -4.12 -20.34
C GLN A 98 5.35 -4.82 -19.36
N LYS A 99 5.08 -6.07 -18.99
CA LYS A 99 5.97 -6.88 -18.14
C LYS A 99 7.23 -7.26 -18.91
N GLU A 100 7.10 -7.70 -20.16
CA GLU A 100 8.22 -8.02 -21.04
C GLU A 100 9.11 -6.80 -21.27
N LEU A 101 8.53 -5.64 -21.57
CA LEU A 101 9.31 -4.40 -21.69
C LEU A 101 10.10 -4.04 -20.42
N ARG A 102 9.55 -4.27 -19.23
CA ARG A 102 10.29 -4.04 -17.98
C ARG A 102 11.43 -5.02 -17.79
N GLU A 103 11.28 -6.24 -18.29
CA GLU A 103 12.30 -7.29 -18.23
C GLU A 103 13.43 -7.05 -19.24
N GLU A 104 13.06 -6.77 -20.50
CA GLU A 104 14.00 -6.43 -21.57
C GLU A 104 14.81 -5.18 -21.25
N ASN A 105 14.16 -4.16 -20.67
CA ASN A 105 14.81 -2.91 -20.29
C ASN A 105 15.40 -2.92 -18.88
N ARG A 106 15.49 -4.08 -18.20
CA ARG A 106 15.98 -4.18 -16.81
C ARG A 106 17.37 -3.56 -16.63
N ASP A 107 18.26 -3.76 -17.60
CA ASP A 107 19.64 -3.26 -17.57
C ASP A 107 19.85 -2.00 -18.42
N ILE A 108 18.78 -1.32 -18.86
CA ILE A 108 18.92 -0.14 -19.73
C ILE A 108 19.75 0.97 -19.08
N ALA A 109 19.65 1.12 -17.75
CA ALA A 109 20.45 2.08 -17.00
C ALA A 109 21.96 1.78 -17.14
N LYS A 110 22.36 0.51 -17.03
CA LYS A 110 23.76 0.09 -17.18
C LYS A 110 24.24 0.22 -18.62
N THR A 111 23.38 -0.08 -19.59
CA THR A 111 23.69 0.07 -21.02
C THR A 111 23.90 1.54 -21.38
N VAL A 112 23.03 2.43 -20.88
CA VAL A 112 23.15 3.88 -21.05
C VAL A 112 24.40 4.41 -20.36
N GLU A 113 24.71 3.95 -19.15
CA GLU A 113 25.93 4.32 -18.44
C GLU A 113 27.20 3.92 -19.22
N LYS A 114 27.27 2.68 -19.70
CA LYS A 114 28.37 2.21 -20.57
C LYS A 114 28.50 3.03 -21.84
N PHE A 115 27.38 3.39 -22.46
CA PHE A 115 27.37 4.21 -23.68
C PHE A 115 27.96 5.60 -23.43
N TRP A 116 27.54 6.29 -22.37
CA TRP A 116 28.07 7.62 -22.03
C TRP A 116 29.55 7.57 -21.63
N ALA A 117 29.95 6.57 -20.84
CA ALA A 117 31.37 6.36 -20.50
C ALA A 117 32.25 6.17 -21.75
N HIS A 118 31.75 5.45 -22.76
CA HIS A 118 32.46 5.30 -24.04
C HIS A 118 32.53 6.61 -24.83
N GLN A 119 31.45 7.39 -24.91
CA GLN A 119 31.48 8.69 -25.61
C GLN A 119 32.44 9.68 -24.95
N GLU A 120 32.40 9.82 -23.62
CA GLU A 120 33.31 10.69 -22.88
C GLU A 120 34.78 10.30 -23.09
N SER A 121 35.08 8.99 -23.17
CA SER A 121 36.44 8.51 -23.45
C SER A 121 36.93 8.86 -24.86
N ARG A 122 36.03 8.94 -25.85
CA ARG A 122 36.36 9.32 -27.23
C ARG A 122 36.68 10.82 -27.34
N GLU A 123 35.97 11.66 -26.59
CA GLU A 123 36.26 13.10 -26.52
C GLU A 123 37.57 13.41 -25.77
N LEU A 124 38.06 12.49 -24.94
CA LEU A 124 39.37 12.56 -24.29
C LEU A 124 40.53 12.03 -25.17
N THR A 125 40.26 11.48 -26.36
CA THR A 125 41.34 11.11 -27.30
C THR A 125 41.84 12.33 -28.06
N PRO A 126 43.15 12.63 -28.06
CA PRO A 126 43.68 13.83 -28.68
C PRO A 126 43.79 13.64 -30.20
N ARG A 127 42.71 13.91 -30.95
CA ARG A 127 42.83 14.34 -32.34
C ARG A 127 42.65 15.84 -32.43
N THR A 128 43.74 16.56 -32.12
CA THR A 128 44.36 17.58 -32.98
C THR A 128 45.43 18.31 -32.16
N THR A 129 46.64 17.77 -32.19
CA THR A 129 47.86 18.56 -32.00
C THR A 129 48.04 19.46 -33.22
N ARG A 130 47.20 20.48 -33.37
CA ARG A 130 47.46 21.65 -34.24
C ARG A 130 46.48 22.77 -33.94
N CYS A 131 46.75 23.50 -32.86
CA CYS A 131 46.96 24.94 -32.92
C CYS A 131 47.42 25.40 -31.54
N ARG A 132 48.64 25.93 -31.52
CA ARG A 132 49.23 26.65 -30.39
C ARG A 132 48.34 27.81 -29.98
N ALA A 133 48.39 28.09 -28.68
CA ALA A 133 48.34 29.41 -28.08
C ALA A 133 47.12 30.26 -28.43
N LEU A 134 46.20 30.35 -27.48
CA LEU A 134 45.78 31.62 -26.88
C LEU A 134 44.96 31.26 -25.64
N GLY A 135 45.35 31.82 -24.50
CA GLY A 135 44.72 31.52 -23.22
C GLY A 135 43.28 31.98 -23.19
N THR A 136 42.35 31.03 -23.14
CA THR A 136 41.00 31.22 -22.62
C THR A 136 40.52 29.89 -22.05
N THR A 137 40.10 29.92 -20.79
CA THR A 137 39.42 28.82 -20.10
C THR A 137 38.14 28.43 -20.84
N PRO A 138 37.82 27.13 -21.02
CA PRO A 138 36.52 26.74 -21.57
C PRO A 138 35.42 27.00 -20.53
N PRO A 139 34.28 27.60 -20.91
CA PRO A 139 33.16 27.75 -20.01
C PRO A 139 32.54 26.38 -19.72
N ALA A 140 32.38 26.08 -18.43
CA ALA A 140 31.67 24.92 -17.91
C ALA A 140 30.18 24.98 -18.28
N VAL A 141 29.82 24.67 -19.52
CA VAL A 141 28.43 24.72 -19.99
C VAL A 141 28.22 23.59 -20.99
N HIS A 142 27.80 22.41 -20.51
CA HIS A 142 26.72 21.64 -21.16
C HIS A 142 26.30 20.31 -20.50
N LEU A 143 26.81 19.93 -19.32
CA LEU A 143 26.47 18.61 -18.72
C LEU A 143 25.38 18.62 -17.63
N ARG A 144 24.64 19.73 -17.46
CA ARG A 144 23.58 19.82 -16.42
C ARG A 144 22.15 19.91 -16.95
N CYS A 145 21.95 19.88 -18.27
CA CYS A 145 20.61 20.11 -18.86
C CYS A 145 19.84 18.84 -19.23
N THR A 146 20.51 17.69 -19.42
CA THR A 146 19.86 16.44 -19.88
C THR A 146 19.37 15.56 -18.73
N THR A 147 20.07 15.53 -17.59
CA THR A 147 19.69 14.72 -16.42
C THR A 147 18.39 15.22 -15.77
N ALA A 148 18.14 16.53 -15.79
CA ALA A 148 16.92 17.13 -15.25
C ALA A 148 15.67 16.82 -16.09
N LEU A 149 15.82 16.70 -17.42
CA LEU A 149 14.70 16.38 -18.32
C LEU A 149 14.30 14.90 -18.24
N ILE A 150 15.29 14.00 -18.17
CA ILE A 150 15.07 12.55 -18.07
C ILE A 150 14.40 12.20 -16.72
N ASN A 151 14.81 12.84 -15.62
CA ASN A 151 14.18 12.63 -14.32
C ASN A 151 12.77 13.22 -14.25
N LYS A 152 12.47 14.34 -14.93
CA LYS A 152 11.11 14.90 -15.01
C LYS A 152 10.14 14.00 -15.79
N LEU A 153 10.61 13.32 -16.83
CA LEU A 153 9.80 12.36 -17.59
C LEU A 153 9.54 11.07 -16.79
N ASN A 154 10.54 10.54 -16.09
CA ASN A 154 10.37 9.34 -15.25
C ASN A 154 9.47 9.59 -14.02
N THR A 155 9.48 10.79 -13.45
CA THR A 155 8.62 11.11 -12.30
C THR A 155 7.15 11.29 -12.73
N LYS A 156 6.87 11.83 -13.93
CA LYS A 156 5.50 11.93 -14.45
C LYS A 156 4.86 10.57 -14.76
N ILE A 157 5.64 9.58 -15.19
CA ILE A 157 5.13 8.22 -15.45
C ILE A 157 4.78 7.51 -14.13
N ARG A 158 5.50 7.82 -13.04
CA ARG A 158 5.29 7.18 -11.72
C ARG A 158 4.03 7.66 -10.99
N VAL A 159 3.55 8.87 -11.29
CA VAL A 159 2.34 9.46 -10.65
C VAL A 159 1.04 9.04 -11.35
N PHE A 160 1.10 8.59 -12.61
CA PHE A 160 -0.10 8.24 -13.38
C PHE A 160 -0.60 6.78 -13.21
N TYR A 161 0.14 5.94 -12.49
CA TYR A 161 -0.15 4.50 -12.36
C TYR A 161 -0.01 3.97 -10.91
N GLN A 162 -0.52 4.73 -9.94
CA GLN A 162 -0.90 4.25 -8.60
C GLN A 162 -2.40 4.43 -8.44
#